data_AF-A0A3C1DJ62-F1
#
_entry.id   AF-A0A3C1DJ62-F1
#
_cell.length_a   1.000
_cell.length_b   1.000
_cell.length_c   1.000
_cell.angle_alpha   90.00
_cell.angle_beta   90.00
_cell.angle_gamma   90.00
#
_symmetry.space_group_name_H-M   'P 1'
#
loop_
_entity.id
_entity.type
_entity.pdbx_description
1 polymer ?
#
loop_
_entity_poly.entity_id
_entity_poly.type
_entity_poly.pdbx_seq_one_letter_code
_entity_poly.pdbx_strand_id
1 'polypeptide(L)'
;MKDENAQHLLAKVMGWQDQDVVLDKVPVLRLLADYKYDGYQRFGPGKRFVESLALWLNQFDMPDRAAALDFVLERLVYVSDNELSHLVQHA
;
A
#
# COMPACT_ATOMS: atom_id res chain seq x y z
N MET A 1 8.17 15.70 -3.68
CA MET A 1 9.41 15.33 -2.96
C MET A 1 9.32 14.02 -2.18
N LYS A 2 8.53 13.88 -1.08
CA LYS A 2 8.49 12.58 -0.34
C LYS A 2 7.72 11.48 -1.09
N ASP A 3 6.70 11.82 -1.87
CA ASP A 3 5.91 10.85 -2.66
C ASP A 3 6.69 10.21 -3.80
N GLU A 4 7.47 11.01 -4.53
CA GLU A 4 8.29 10.53 -5.64
C GLU A 4 9.33 9.50 -5.16
N ASN A 5 9.81 9.66 -3.92
CA ASN A 5 10.74 8.71 -3.30
C ASN A 5 10.08 7.36 -2.99
N ALA A 6 8.82 7.35 -2.52
CA ALA A 6 8.10 6.11 -2.21
C ALA A 6 7.78 5.31 -3.49
N GLN A 7 7.42 6.00 -4.57
CA GLN A 7 7.19 5.37 -5.88
C GLN A 7 8.47 4.75 -6.45
N HIS A 8 9.59 5.48 -6.36
CA HIS A 8 10.89 4.95 -6.78
C HIS A 8 11.32 3.74 -5.92
N LEU A 9 11.06 3.78 -4.61
CA LEU A 9 11.34 2.66 -3.74
C LEU A 9 10.51 1.43 -4.13
N LEU A 10 9.21 1.60 -4.39
CA LEU A 10 8.34 0.52 -4.83
C LEU A 10 8.80 -0.08 -6.16
N ALA A 11 9.08 0.77 -7.17
CA ALA A 11 9.58 0.30 -8.46
C ALA A 11 10.89 -0.49 -8.34
N LYS A 12 11.81 -0.01 -7.49
CA LYS A 12 13.07 -0.69 -7.19
C LYS A 12 12.85 -2.06 -6.53
N VAL A 13 11.96 -2.14 -5.54
CA VAL A 13 11.62 -3.40 -4.86
C VAL A 13 10.97 -4.39 -5.82
N MET A 14 10.12 -3.91 -6.72
CA MET A 14 9.44 -4.77 -7.69
C MET A 14 10.31 -5.15 -8.90
N GLY A 15 11.51 -4.55 -9.04
CA GLY A 15 12.37 -4.77 -10.20
C GLY A 15 11.77 -4.23 -11.51
N TRP A 16 10.84 -3.27 -11.43
CA TRP A 16 10.22 -2.66 -12.59
C TRP A 16 11.24 -1.78 -13.32
N GLN A 17 11.67 -2.23 -14.49
CA GLN A 17 12.49 -1.44 -15.42
C GLN A 17 11.62 -0.64 -16.39
N ASP A 18 10.37 -1.08 -16.58
CA ASP A 18 9.41 -0.45 -17.46
C ASP A 18 8.62 0.64 -16.73
N GLN A 19 8.60 1.82 -17.34
CA GLN A 19 7.89 2.98 -16.82
C GLN A 19 6.37 2.80 -16.92
N ASP A 20 5.89 1.95 -17.84
CA ASP A 20 4.46 1.72 -18.07
C ASP A 20 3.80 0.99 -16.89
N VAL A 21 4.49 0.05 -16.25
CA VAL A 21 3.98 -0.66 -15.05
C VAL A 21 3.84 0.29 -13.86
N VAL A 22 4.77 1.24 -13.74
CA VAL A 22 4.71 2.27 -12.71
C VAL A 22 3.51 3.20 -12.98
N LEU A 23 3.27 3.57 -14.22
CA LEU A 23 2.16 4.45 -14.61
C LEU A 23 0.78 3.79 -14.42
N ASP A 24 0.67 2.47 -14.54
CA ASP A 24 -0.58 1.73 -14.31
C ASP A 24 -0.87 1.52 -12.81
N LYS A 25 0.08 0.95 -12.06
CA LYS A 25 -0.18 0.47 -10.70
C LYS A 25 -0.13 1.57 -9.64
N VAL A 26 0.73 2.55 -9.83
CA VAL A 26 0.99 3.54 -8.79
C VAL A 26 -0.17 4.52 -8.55
N PRO A 27 -0.91 4.99 -9.57
CA PRO A 27 -2.09 5.81 -9.34
C PRO A 27 -3.17 5.07 -8.52
N VAL A 28 -3.38 3.78 -8.80
CA VAL A 28 -4.34 2.95 -8.04
C VAL A 28 -3.91 2.81 -6.59
N LEU A 29 -2.62 2.52 -6.35
CA LEU A 29 -2.08 2.44 -4.99
C LEU A 29 -2.19 3.75 -4.22
N ARG A 30 -2.00 4.89 -4.90
CA ARG A 30 -2.18 6.21 -4.30
C ARG A 30 -3.64 6.48 -3.95
N LEU A 31 -4.58 6.16 -4.85
CA LEU A 31 -6.00 6.29 -4.57
C LEU A 31 -6.42 5.43 -3.37
N LEU A 32 -5.94 4.19 -3.29
CA LEU A 32 -6.18 3.31 -2.16
C LEU A 32 -5.54 3.85 -0.88
N ALA A 33 -4.31 4.36 -0.95
CA ALA A 33 -3.64 4.98 0.18
C ALA A 33 -4.47 6.16 0.73
N ASP A 34 -4.80 7.12 -0.13
CA ASP A 34 -5.51 8.34 0.25
C ASP A 34 -6.91 8.04 0.82
N TYR A 35 -7.63 7.08 0.23
CA TYR A 35 -9.01 6.78 0.61
C TYR A 35 -9.14 5.80 1.78
N LYS A 36 -8.23 4.82 1.88
CA LYS A 36 -8.33 3.71 2.85
C LYS A 36 -7.24 3.77 3.91
N TYR A 37 -5.98 3.90 3.52
CA TYR A 37 -4.89 3.46 4.39
C TYR A 37 -4.12 4.57 5.10
N ASP A 38 -3.97 5.75 4.50
CA ASP A 38 -3.25 6.88 5.10
C ASP A 38 -4.05 7.53 6.26
N GLY A 39 -5.38 7.34 6.27
CA GLY A 39 -6.27 7.83 7.33
C GLY A 39 -6.30 6.99 8.61
N TYR A 40 -5.54 5.90 8.69
CA TYR A 40 -5.52 5.01 9.84
C TYR A 40 -4.84 5.70 11.05
N GLN A 41 -5.63 6.41 11.86
CA GLN A 41 -5.13 7.32 12.91
C GLN A 41 -4.20 6.69 13.97
N ARG A 42 -4.19 5.36 14.10
CA ARG A 42 -3.32 4.62 15.03
C ARG A 42 -1.93 4.31 14.48
N PHE A 43 -1.68 4.56 13.20
CA PHE A 43 -0.36 4.52 12.61
C PHE A 43 0.11 5.98 12.50
N GLY A 44 1.13 6.34 13.29
CA GLY A 44 1.51 7.74 13.52
C GLY A 44 1.74 8.58 12.25
N PRO A 45 1.81 9.91 12.39
CA PRO A 45 1.75 10.92 11.31
C PRO A 45 2.87 10.89 10.26
N GLY A 46 3.69 9.83 10.21
CA GLY A 46 4.83 9.69 9.31
C GLY A 46 4.86 8.43 8.44
N LYS A 47 3.94 7.46 8.58
CA LYS A 47 3.96 6.24 7.76
C LYS A 47 2.94 6.31 6.64
N ARG A 48 3.40 6.62 5.43
CA ARG A 48 2.56 6.57 4.22
C ARG A 48 2.43 5.12 3.76
N PHE A 49 1.24 4.74 3.30
CA PHE A 49 0.93 3.36 2.93
C PHE A 49 1.89 2.81 1.88
N VAL A 50 2.17 3.57 0.81
CA VAL A 50 3.00 3.11 -0.32
C VAL A 50 4.43 2.77 0.11
N GLU A 51 5.02 3.55 1.00
CA GLU A 51 6.36 3.29 1.54
C GLU A 51 6.37 2.05 2.42
N SER A 52 5.36 1.92 3.29
CA SER A 52 5.20 0.74 4.16
C SER A 52 4.98 -0.53 3.34
N LEU A 53 4.21 -0.44 2.26
CA LEU A 53 3.97 -1.52 1.31
C LEU A 53 5.27 -1.93 0.62
N ALA A 54 6.08 -0.98 0.14
CA ALA A 54 7.36 -1.28 -0.51
C ALA A 54 8.32 -1.99 0.46
N LEU A 55 8.40 -1.55 1.71
CA LEU A 55 9.22 -2.19 2.75
C LEU A 55 8.71 -3.60 3.10
N TRP A 56 7.40 -3.81 3.11
CA TRP A 56 6.80 -5.13 3.32
C TRP A 56 7.08 -6.08 2.16
N LEU A 57 6.88 -5.63 0.92
CA LEU A 57 7.16 -6.40 -0.30
C LEU A 57 8.64 -6.82 -0.40
N ASN A 58 9.55 -5.99 0.09
CA ASN A 58 10.99 -6.30 0.06
C ASN A 58 11.40 -7.50 0.93
N GLN A 59 10.51 -7.98 1.82
CA GLN A 59 10.77 -9.16 2.65
C GLN A 59 10.53 -10.48 1.89
N PHE A 60 9.87 -10.44 0.74
CA PHE A 60 9.61 -11.62 -0.09
C PHE A 60 10.69 -11.80 -1.16
N ASP A 61 10.83 -13.03 -1.63
CA ASP A 61 11.63 -13.34 -2.80
C ASP A 61 11.01 -12.70 -4.04
N MET A 62 11.85 -12.29 -4.99
CA MET A 62 11.43 -11.57 -6.20
C MET A 62 10.21 -12.18 -6.92
N PRO A 63 10.13 -13.52 -7.16
CA PRO A 63 8.96 -14.11 -7.81
C PRO A 63 7.64 -13.96 -7.02
N ASP A 64 7.70 -13.84 -5.70
CA ASP A 64 6.50 -13.79 -4.84
C ASP A 64 5.95 -12.37 -4.66
N ARG A 65 6.76 -11.34 -4.96
CA ARG A 65 6.38 -9.94 -4.76
C ARG A 65 5.16 -9.53 -5.59
N ALA A 66 5.04 -10.05 -6.80
CA ALA A 66 3.89 -9.77 -7.66
C ALA A 66 2.59 -10.30 -7.04
N ALA A 67 2.58 -11.57 -6.60
CA ALA A 67 1.43 -12.17 -5.93
C ALA A 67 1.06 -11.44 -4.63
N ALA A 68 2.06 -11.02 -3.85
CA ALA A 68 1.85 -10.24 -2.64
C ALA A 68 1.25 -8.85 -2.93
N LEU A 69 1.68 -8.18 -4.01
CA LEU A 69 1.11 -6.91 -4.43
C LEU A 69 -0.33 -7.07 -4.92
N ASP A 70 -0.61 -8.09 -5.73
CA ASP A 70 -1.96 -8.37 -6.22
C ASP A 70 -2.92 -8.70 -5.06
N PHE A 71 -2.44 -9.41 -4.03
CA PHE A 71 -3.21 -9.61 -2.81
C PHE A 71 -3.64 -8.29 -2.16
N VAL A 72 -2.72 -7.32 -2.06
CA VAL A 72 -3.01 -6.01 -1.48
C VAL A 72 -3.98 -5.20 -2.33
N LEU A 73 -3.88 -5.30 -3.66
CA LEU A 73 -4.74 -4.57 -4.60
C LEU A 73 -6.15 -5.16 -4.67
N GLU A 74 -6.28 -6.48 -4.66
CA GLU A 74 -7.52 -7.16 -5.02
C GLU A 74 -8.25 -7.82 -3.85
N ARG A 75 -7.52 -8.20 -2.79
CA ARG A 75 -8.04 -9.07 -1.72
C ARG A 75 -7.99 -8.46 -0.33
N LEU A 76 -7.19 -7.42 -0.13
CA LEU A 76 -7.08 -6.79 1.18
C LEU A 76 -8.36 -6.03 1.52
N VAL A 77 -9.09 -6.53 2.51
CA VAL A 77 -10.29 -5.89 3.04
C VAL A 77 -9.87 -4.72 3.93
N TYR A 78 -10.42 -3.55 3.64
CA TYR A 78 -10.30 -2.38 4.49
C TYR A 78 -11.52 -2.29 5.40
N VAL A 79 -11.26 -2.09 6.70
CA VAL A 79 -12.27 -1.75 7.70
C VAL A 79 -11.88 -0.39 8.25
N SER A 80 -12.75 0.59 8.06
CA SER A 80 -12.59 1.94 8.58
C SER A 80 -12.67 1.98 10.11
N ASP A 81 -12.14 3.05 10.69
CA ASP A 81 -12.17 3.23 12.16
C ASP A 81 -13.61 3.27 12.70
N ASN A 82 -14.55 3.85 11.93
CA ASN A 82 -15.96 3.88 12.30
C ASN A 82 -16.58 2.47 12.24
N GLU A 83 -16.32 1.70 11.18
CA GLU A 83 -16.82 0.31 11.06
C GLU A 83 -16.25 -0.57 12.18
N LEU A 84 -14.97 -0.42 12.50
CA LEU A 84 -14.35 -1.16 13.60
C LEU A 84 -14.94 -0.75 14.96
N SER A 85 -15.15 0.54 15.19
CA SER A 85 -15.76 1.05 16.42
C SER A 85 -17.19 0.52 16.59
N HIS A 86 -17.98 0.48 15.51
CA HIS A 86 -19.31 -0.13 15.52
C HIS A 86 -19.27 -1.63 15.82
N LEU A 87 -18.33 -2.38 15.22
CA LEU A 87 -18.16 -3.81 15.50
C LEU A 87 -17.87 -4.07 16.98
N VAL A 88 -16.98 -3.27 17.59
CA VAL A 88 -16.60 -3.43 19.00
C VAL A 88 -17.72 -3.00 19.95
N GLN A 89 -18.49 -1.96 19.62
CA GLN A 89 -19.60 -1.48 20.45
C GLN A 89 -20.77 -2.48 20.55
N HIS A 90 -20.90 -3.38 19.57
CA HIS A 90 -21.98 -4.36 19.49
C HIS A 90 -21.50 -5.82 19.66
N ALA A 91 -20.25 -6.03 20.09
CA ALA A 91 -19.66 -7.35 20.37
C ALA A 91 -19.81 -7.78 21.84
#